data_AF-A0A958PQ19-F1
#
_entry.id   AF-A0A958PQ19-F1
#
_cell.length_a   1.000
_cell.length_b   1.000
_cell.length_c   1.000
_cell.angle_alpha   90.00
_cell.angle_beta   90.00
_cell.angle_gamma   90.00
#
_symmetry.space_group_name_H-M   'P 1'
#
loop_
_entity.id
_entity.type
_entity.pdbx_description
1 polymer ?
#
loop_
_entity_poly.entity_id
_entity_poly.type
_entity_poly.pdbx_seq_one_letter_code
_entity_poly.pdbx_strand_id
1 'polypeptide(L)'
;MKCHGFKSIALILCSGFVLGCHAVHDTPVDERPQQKLSSVGFEQIRKEILEPHCLNCHEKRHSSYSNYSVVRLASQRILQRIASKDPKKVMPPRSSEGLNEDQIRLLTEWIEAGAPRIANKPSLPEPENNVYFDRVKKDLLEPRCIGCHSHFRSYEIVFSEITSIYSQILNGKMPFPQKKGQVVEPLTQEQFDLMKNWVDGGAQFTKENPNPSTVILKLEPTWISLRNLVFGKKCILCHNSYGSRAPTAMESHSQLRLWWSKYPELFNIAQPEKSHFVGAILGRVDEDSGELFYDKMPFNSDTDDVQRDIPDVTNEELRVIQEWIGRGLPYDSEDQP
;
A
#
# COMPACT_ATOMS: atom_id res chain seq x y z
N MET A 1 -5.98 55.97 -25.54
CA MET A 1 -5.41 55.83 -24.19
C MET A 1 -3.94 55.46 -24.33
N LYS A 2 -3.08 56.09 -23.51
CA LYS A 2 -1.63 56.21 -23.72
C LYS A 2 -0.88 54.89 -23.48
N CYS A 3 0.03 54.57 -24.41
CA CYS A 3 1.09 53.57 -24.26
C CYS A 3 2.13 54.04 -23.23
N HIS A 4 2.59 53.13 -22.37
CA HIS A 4 3.85 53.29 -21.65
C HIS A 4 4.70 52.02 -21.80
N GLY A 5 5.82 52.18 -22.49
CA GLY A 5 6.90 51.20 -22.55
C GLY A 5 7.72 51.20 -21.26
N PHE A 6 8.17 50.02 -20.86
CA PHE A 6 9.19 49.88 -19.84
C PHE A 6 10.54 49.55 -20.48
N LYS A 7 11.50 50.38 -20.12
CA LYS A 7 12.87 50.42 -20.62
C LYS A 7 13.69 49.27 -20.02
N SER A 8 14.50 48.68 -20.88
CA SER A 8 15.66 47.87 -20.53
C SER A 8 16.60 48.64 -19.60
N ILE A 9 17.03 47.99 -18.52
CA ILE A 9 18.22 48.38 -17.76
C ILE A 9 19.15 47.17 -17.78
N ALA A 10 20.18 47.27 -18.62
CA ALA A 10 21.39 46.49 -18.51
C ALA A 10 22.26 47.13 -17.43
N LEU A 11 22.74 46.33 -16.48
CA LEU A 11 23.85 46.74 -15.62
C LEU A 11 24.86 45.60 -15.53
N ILE A 12 26.07 45.95 -15.93
CA ILE A 12 27.29 45.17 -16.07
C ILE A 12 28.05 45.22 -14.73
N LEU A 13 28.95 44.26 -14.53
CA LEU A 13 30.12 44.25 -13.64
C LEU A 13 29.89 43.65 -12.24
N CYS A 14 30.47 42.47 -12.00
CA CYS A 14 31.86 42.40 -11.55
C CYS A 14 32.30 40.95 -11.45
N SER A 15 33.31 40.62 -12.26
CA SER A 15 34.07 39.39 -12.20
C SER A 15 34.89 39.35 -10.91
N GLY A 16 34.43 38.55 -9.94
CA GLY A 16 35.22 38.14 -8.78
C GLY A 16 35.64 36.68 -8.94
N PHE A 17 36.74 36.45 -9.64
CA PHE A 17 37.40 35.14 -9.70
C PHE A 17 38.11 34.92 -8.36
N VAL A 18 37.44 34.27 -7.42
CA VAL A 18 38.07 33.76 -6.19
C VAL A 18 38.70 32.41 -6.53
N LEU A 19 40.02 32.41 -6.69
CA LEU A 19 40.85 31.21 -6.67
C LEU A 19 40.82 30.63 -5.24
N GLY A 20 39.76 29.89 -4.94
CA GLY A 20 39.67 29.06 -3.75
C GLY A 20 40.50 27.80 -3.95
N CYS A 21 41.53 27.63 -3.13
CA CYS A 21 42.26 26.37 -3.02
C CYS A 21 41.25 25.26 -2.67
N HIS A 22 41.05 24.30 -3.57
CA HIS A 22 40.35 23.06 -3.24
C HIS A 22 41.21 22.29 -2.24
N ALA A 23 41.00 22.55 -0.95
CA ALA A 23 41.25 21.58 0.08
C ALA A 23 40.42 20.35 -0.30
N VAL A 24 41.11 19.28 -0.70
CA VAL A 24 40.56 17.93 -0.77
C VAL A 24 40.13 17.62 0.66
N HIS A 25 38.89 17.96 0.99
CA HIS A 25 38.26 17.45 2.18
C HIS A 25 38.08 15.97 1.92
N ASP A 26 38.86 15.15 2.63
CA ASP A 26 38.60 13.72 2.78
C ASP A 26 37.11 13.59 3.06
N THR A 27 36.35 13.11 2.08
CA THR A 27 34.94 12.78 2.26
C THR A 27 34.91 11.80 3.41
N PRO A 28 34.19 12.10 4.52
CA PRO A 28 34.09 11.18 5.64
C PRO A 28 33.65 9.84 5.05
N VAL A 29 34.49 8.82 5.24
CA VAL A 29 34.20 7.46 4.84
C VAL A 29 32.82 7.18 5.40
N ASP A 30 31.87 6.94 4.49
CA ASP A 30 30.48 6.63 4.82
C ASP A 30 30.51 5.36 5.67
N GLU A 31 30.52 5.55 7.00
CA GLU A 31 30.45 4.48 7.99
C GLU A 31 29.06 3.89 7.88
N ARG A 32 28.90 3.01 6.88
CA ARG A 32 27.71 2.23 6.67
C ARG A 32 27.42 1.53 7.99
N PRO A 33 26.24 1.76 8.62
CA PRO A 33 25.94 1.26 9.95
C PRO A 33 26.31 -0.21 10.06
N GLN A 34 27.25 -0.55 10.94
CA GLN A 34 27.64 -1.93 11.13
C GLN A 34 26.41 -2.71 11.60
N GLN A 35 25.93 -3.59 10.73
CA GLN A 35 24.71 -4.35 10.93
C GLN A 35 24.90 -5.24 12.16
N LYS A 36 24.25 -4.88 13.27
CA LYS A 36 24.32 -5.61 14.53
C LYS A 36 23.81 -7.03 14.28
N LEU A 37 24.69 -8.03 14.42
CA LEU A 37 24.31 -9.44 14.33
C LEU A 37 23.27 -9.74 15.41
N SER A 38 22.07 -10.16 14.99
CA SER A 38 21.08 -10.65 15.94
C SER A 38 21.34 -12.11 16.29
N SER A 39 21.26 -12.39 17.58
CA SER A 39 21.27 -13.75 18.13
C SER A 39 19.95 -14.49 17.90
N VAL A 40 18.94 -13.83 17.32
CA VAL A 40 17.58 -14.34 17.17
C VAL A 40 17.28 -14.62 15.71
N GLY A 41 16.78 -15.83 15.41
CA GLY A 41 16.38 -16.24 14.07
C GLY A 41 14.88 -16.50 13.98
N PHE A 42 14.36 -16.63 12.76
CA PHE A 42 12.94 -16.87 12.52
C PHE A 42 12.38 -18.09 13.26
N GLU A 43 13.14 -19.18 13.36
CA GLU A 43 12.66 -20.39 14.05
C GLU A 43 12.38 -20.14 15.54
N GLN A 44 13.20 -19.31 16.17
CA GLN A 44 12.99 -18.91 17.56
C GLN A 44 11.73 -18.03 17.70
N ILE A 45 11.59 -17.01 16.83
CA ILE A 45 10.39 -16.16 16.78
C ILE A 45 9.13 -17.00 16.53
N ARG A 46 9.22 -17.98 15.63
CA ARG A 46 8.11 -18.87 15.32
C ARG A 46 7.68 -19.65 16.55
N LYS A 47 8.62 -20.32 17.22
CA LYS A 47 8.35 -21.18 18.37
C LYS A 47 7.89 -20.40 19.61
N GLU A 48 8.53 -19.28 19.91
CA GLU A 48 8.30 -18.52 21.16
C GLU A 48 7.13 -17.54 21.05
N ILE A 49 6.77 -17.10 19.84
CA ILE A 49 5.77 -16.05 19.63
C ILE A 49 4.69 -16.51 18.67
N LEU A 50 5.04 -16.86 17.42
CA LEU A 50 4.03 -17.05 16.39
C LEU A 50 3.14 -18.26 16.67
N GLU A 51 3.73 -19.42 16.97
CA GLU A 51 3.00 -20.66 17.28
C GLU A 51 2.01 -20.49 18.43
N PRO A 52 2.43 -20.03 19.63
CA PRO A 52 1.51 -19.89 20.76
C PRO A 52 0.50 -18.75 20.60
N HIS A 53 0.88 -17.61 19.99
CA HIS A 53 0.06 -16.40 20.06
C HIS A 53 -0.58 -15.98 18.72
N CYS A 54 -0.07 -16.42 17.58
CA CYS A 54 -0.51 -15.93 16.27
C CYS A 54 -1.13 -17.02 15.38
N LEU A 55 -0.55 -18.21 15.31
CA LEU A 55 -0.92 -19.24 14.32
C LEU A 55 -2.34 -19.76 14.52
N ASN A 56 -2.85 -19.79 15.75
CA ASN A 56 -4.24 -20.20 16.03
C ASN A 56 -5.28 -19.41 15.21
N CYS A 57 -5.02 -18.12 14.95
CA CYS A 57 -5.89 -17.27 14.14
C CYS A 57 -5.40 -17.13 12.68
N HIS A 58 -4.09 -17.13 12.45
CA HIS A 58 -3.49 -16.80 11.16
C HIS A 58 -3.24 -18.00 10.23
N GLU A 59 -3.21 -19.24 10.74
CA GLU A 59 -2.98 -20.42 9.89
C GLU A 59 -4.20 -20.74 8.99
N LYS A 60 -5.42 -20.50 9.51
CA LYS A 60 -6.68 -20.85 8.81
C LYS A 60 -7.17 -19.77 7.87
N ARG A 61 -6.74 -18.52 8.04
CA ARG A 61 -7.30 -17.34 7.35
C ARG A 61 -6.22 -16.63 6.53
N HIS A 62 -6.04 -17.11 5.30
CA HIS A 62 -5.40 -16.44 4.15
C HIS A 62 -3.96 -15.88 4.30
N SER A 63 -3.30 -16.03 5.45
CA SER A 63 -1.94 -15.51 5.66
C SER A 63 -1.20 -16.41 6.63
N SER A 64 -0.63 -17.50 6.10
CA SER A 64 0.05 -18.47 6.94
C SER A 64 1.34 -17.87 7.51
N TYR A 65 1.28 -17.39 8.75
CA TYR A 65 2.43 -16.90 9.51
C TYR A 65 3.41 -18.03 9.88
N SER A 66 3.17 -19.28 9.46
CA SER A 66 4.18 -20.34 9.50
C SER A 66 5.26 -20.16 8.41
N ASN A 67 5.03 -19.31 7.42
CA ASN A 67 5.97 -19.01 6.35
C ASN A 67 6.85 -17.79 6.70
N TYR A 68 8.17 -17.99 6.74
CA TYR A 68 9.16 -16.94 7.00
C TYR A 68 8.97 -15.68 6.15
N SER A 69 8.83 -15.83 4.84
CA SER A 69 8.80 -14.70 3.91
C SER A 69 7.55 -13.85 4.11
N VAL A 70 6.42 -14.50 4.43
CA VAL A 70 5.17 -13.81 4.81
C VAL A 70 5.37 -12.99 6.08
N VAL A 71 5.94 -13.60 7.14
CA VAL A 71 6.16 -12.91 8.41
C VAL A 71 7.16 -11.78 8.27
N ARG A 72 8.24 -12.00 7.53
CA ARG A 72 9.27 -10.98 7.29
C ARG A 72 8.70 -9.76 6.58
N LEU A 73 7.92 -9.95 5.52
CA LEU A 73 7.26 -8.86 4.79
C LEU A 73 6.22 -8.13 5.65
N ALA A 74 5.52 -8.87 6.53
CA ALA A 74 4.53 -8.30 7.44
C ALA A 74 5.11 -7.76 8.76
N SER A 75 6.42 -7.91 9.00
CA SER A 75 7.05 -7.71 10.32
C SER A 75 6.77 -6.35 10.94
N GLN A 76 6.92 -5.26 10.18
CA GLN A 76 6.62 -3.90 10.66
C GLN A 76 5.14 -3.71 11.01
N ARG A 77 4.25 -4.27 10.20
CA ARG A 77 2.80 -4.26 10.46
C ARG A 77 2.47 -5.10 11.70
N ILE A 78 3.17 -6.21 11.93
CA ILE A 78 3.01 -7.03 13.13
C ILE A 78 3.37 -6.21 14.38
N LEU A 79 4.53 -5.53 14.41
CA LEU A 79 4.90 -4.65 15.53
C LEU A 79 3.87 -3.54 15.76
N GLN A 80 3.42 -2.89 14.69
CA GLN A 80 2.40 -1.84 14.79
C GLN A 80 1.09 -2.35 15.42
N ARG A 81 0.68 -3.59 15.08
CA ARG A 81 -0.53 -4.20 15.61
C ARG A 81 -0.37 -4.63 17.07
N ILE A 82 0.78 -5.17 17.44
CA ILE A 82 1.09 -5.52 18.84
C ILE A 82 1.13 -4.26 19.73
N ALA A 83 1.70 -3.16 19.24
CA ALA A 83 1.80 -1.90 19.96
C ALA A 83 0.49 -1.07 19.95
N SER A 84 -0.58 -1.54 19.30
CA SER A 84 -1.81 -0.76 19.15
C SER A 84 -2.56 -0.62 20.48
N LYS A 85 -2.98 0.61 20.80
CA LYS A 85 -3.87 0.89 21.95
C LYS A 85 -5.35 0.64 21.64
N ASP A 86 -5.69 0.49 20.37
CA ASP A 86 -7.07 0.25 19.94
C ASP A 86 -7.43 -1.23 20.18
N PRO A 87 -8.41 -1.53 21.06
CA PRO A 87 -8.77 -2.90 21.41
C PRO A 87 -9.27 -3.73 20.23
N LYS A 88 -9.73 -3.09 19.15
CA LYS A 88 -10.17 -3.77 17.93
C LYS A 88 -9.01 -4.07 16.96
N LYS A 89 -7.86 -3.42 17.13
CA LYS A 89 -6.71 -3.53 16.23
C LYS A 89 -5.50 -4.20 16.87
N VAL A 90 -5.45 -4.25 18.20
CA VAL A 90 -4.39 -4.91 18.96
C VAL A 90 -4.37 -6.40 18.65
N MET A 91 -3.17 -6.94 18.46
CA MET A 91 -2.94 -8.36 18.21
C MET A 91 -1.92 -8.89 19.22
N PRO A 92 -2.12 -10.11 19.79
CA PRO A 92 -3.31 -10.94 19.70
C PRO A 92 -4.58 -10.25 20.25
N PRO A 93 -5.80 -10.66 19.85
CA PRO A 93 -7.03 -10.07 20.38
C PRO A 93 -7.13 -10.25 21.89
N ARG A 94 -7.87 -9.38 22.59
CA ARG A 94 -8.00 -9.39 24.06
C ARG A 94 -8.51 -10.71 24.66
N SER A 95 -9.20 -11.53 23.87
CA SER A 95 -9.68 -12.85 24.30
C SER A 95 -8.57 -13.91 24.34
N SER A 96 -7.40 -13.63 23.78
CA SER A 96 -6.21 -14.49 23.79
C SER A 96 -5.13 -13.90 24.67
N GLU A 97 -4.21 -14.76 25.14
CA GLU A 97 -3.03 -14.34 25.88
C GLU A 97 -2.14 -13.44 25.00
N GLY A 98 -2.00 -12.17 25.40
CA GLY A 98 -1.13 -11.21 24.73
C GLY A 98 0.34 -11.55 24.94
N LEU A 99 1.22 -10.93 24.14
CA LEU A 99 2.66 -11.07 24.32
C LEU A 99 3.11 -10.35 25.59
N ASN A 100 4.02 -10.95 26.34
CA ASN A 100 4.70 -10.28 27.44
C ASN A 100 5.82 -9.34 26.94
N GLU A 101 6.39 -8.54 27.85
CA GLU A 101 7.42 -7.55 27.52
C GLU A 101 8.69 -8.18 26.90
N ASP A 102 9.09 -9.38 27.35
CA ASP A 102 10.25 -10.09 26.82
C ASP A 102 10.03 -10.58 25.39
N GLN A 103 8.83 -11.09 25.09
CA GLN A 103 8.44 -11.50 23.73
C GLN A 103 8.36 -10.30 22.78
N ILE A 104 7.81 -9.17 23.23
CA ILE A 104 7.77 -7.94 22.43
C ILE A 104 9.18 -7.46 22.13
N ARG A 105 10.07 -7.47 23.13
CA ARG A 105 11.48 -7.11 22.96
C ARG A 105 12.19 -8.05 21.97
N LEU A 106 12.03 -9.37 22.13
CA LEU A 106 12.61 -10.38 21.25
C LEU A 106 12.19 -10.18 19.78
N LEU A 107 10.89 -9.92 19.55
CA LEU A 107 10.36 -9.66 18.22
C LEU A 107 10.93 -8.37 17.62
N THR A 108 10.99 -7.31 18.44
CA THR A 108 11.52 -6.01 18.03
C THR A 108 12.98 -6.12 17.62
N GLU A 109 13.82 -6.77 18.44
CA GLU A 109 15.24 -7.01 18.15
C GLU A 109 15.44 -7.85 16.87
N TRP A 110 14.63 -8.88 16.65
CA TRP A 110 14.67 -9.66 15.41
C TRP A 110 14.38 -8.80 14.19
N ILE A 111 13.35 -7.94 14.27
CA ILE A 111 12.94 -7.07 13.15
C ILE A 111 13.96 -5.97 12.88
N GLU A 112 14.49 -5.34 13.93
CA GLU A 112 15.54 -4.32 13.83
C GLU A 112 16.83 -4.88 13.19
N ALA A 113 17.12 -6.16 13.41
CA ALA A 113 18.23 -6.85 12.76
C ALA A 113 17.95 -7.30 11.31
N GLY A 114 16.85 -6.84 10.71
CA GLY A 114 16.45 -7.21 9.35
C GLY A 114 15.68 -8.52 9.26
N ALA A 115 15.13 -9.00 10.38
CA ALA A 115 14.32 -10.21 10.48
C ALA A 115 15.03 -11.44 9.86
N PRO A 116 16.25 -11.80 10.32
CA PRO A 116 17.03 -12.86 9.71
C PRO A 116 16.37 -14.23 9.85
N ARG A 117 16.47 -15.06 8.81
CA ARG A 117 15.96 -16.44 8.83
C ARG A 117 16.70 -17.31 9.84
N ILE A 118 18.02 -17.13 9.96
CA ILE A 118 18.92 -17.95 10.78
C ILE A 118 19.69 -17.03 11.73
N ALA A 119 19.65 -17.33 13.03
CA ALA A 119 20.37 -16.59 14.08
C ALA A 119 21.89 -16.57 13.84
N ASN A 120 22.57 -15.50 14.25
CA ASN A 120 24.03 -15.34 14.20
C ASN A 120 24.66 -15.55 12.82
N LYS A 121 23.86 -15.71 11.76
CA LYS A 121 24.36 -15.75 10.41
C LYS A 121 24.52 -14.29 9.99
N PRO A 122 25.73 -13.83 9.61
CA PRO A 122 25.87 -12.58 8.88
C PRO A 122 24.82 -12.59 7.78
N SER A 123 24.10 -11.47 7.60
CA SER A 123 23.20 -11.33 6.46
C SER A 123 23.95 -11.87 5.25
N LEU A 124 23.43 -12.95 4.65
CA LEU A 124 24.08 -13.56 3.50
C LEU A 124 24.44 -12.43 2.53
N PRO A 125 25.63 -12.46 1.89
CA PRO A 125 25.90 -11.53 0.81
C PRO A 125 24.67 -11.52 -0.08
N GLU A 126 24.17 -10.32 -0.39
CA GLU A 126 22.94 -10.15 -1.16
C GLU A 126 22.97 -11.18 -2.29
N PRO A 127 21.93 -12.02 -2.44
CA PRO A 127 21.97 -13.07 -3.44
C PRO A 127 22.33 -12.40 -4.77
N GLU A 128 23.37 -12.90 -5.44
CA GLU A 128 23.83 -12.32 -6.73
C GLU A 128 22.70 -12.26 -7.78
N ASN A 129 21.61 -12.99 -7.52
CA ASN A 129 20.33 -12.94 -8.21
C ASN A 129 19.26 -12.14 -7.45
N ASN A 130 19.57 -10.92 -7.00
CA ASN A 130 18.53 -10.01 -6.51
C ASN A 130 17.52 -9.80 -7.64
N VAL A 131 16.29 -10.23 -7.39
CA VAL A 131 15.16 -9.92 -8.26
C VAL A 131 14.62 -8.57 -7.80
N TYR A 132 14.37 -7.69 -8.76
CA TYR A 132 13.83 -6.34 -8.54
C TYR A 132 12.43 -6.23 -9.13
N PHE A 133 11.69 -5.21 -8.69
CA PHE A 133 10.30 -5.03 -9.11
C PHE A 133 10.17 -4.91 -10.63
N ASP A 134 11.05 -4.22 -11.32
CA ASP A 134 10.99 -4.07 -12.78
C ASP A 134 11.00 -5.43 -13.50
N ARG A 135 11.82 -6.37 -13.00
CA ARG A 135 11.87 -7.73 -13.55
C ARG A 135 10.60 -8.50 -13.24
N VAL A 136 10.10 -8.45 -12.00
CA VAL A 136 8.81 -9.08 -11.62
C VAL A 136 7.66 -8.50 -12.43
N LYS A 137 7.65 -7.17 -12.62
CA LYS A 137 6.63 -6.47 -13.38
C LYS A 137 6.64 -6.94 -14.83
N LYS A 138 7.79 -6.88 -15.50
CA LYS A 138 7.95 -7.27 -16.91
C LYS A 138 7.68 -8.75 -17.16
N ASP A 139 8.30 -9.64 -16.39
CA ASP A 139 8.33 -11.08 -16.71
C ASP A 139 7.15 -11.86 -16.11
N LEU A 140 6.42 -11.25 -15.16
CA LEU A 140 5.28 -11.87 -14.48
C LEU A 140 4.03 -10.99 -14.45
N LEU A 141 4.07 -9.79 -13.85
CA LEU A 141 2.83 -9.03 -13.59
C LEU A 141 2.18 -8.55 -14.90
N GLU A 142 2.94 -8.03 -15.85
CA GLU A 142 2.43 -7.57 -17.14
C GLU A 142 1.76 -8.69 -17.94
N PRO A 143 2.43 -9.84 -18.19
CA PRO A 143 1.84 -10.92 -18.99
C PRO A 143 0.73 -11.70 -18.27
N ARG A 144 0.72 -11.76 -16.93
CA ARG A 144 -0.19 -12.67 -16.19
C ARG A 144 -1.20 -11.98 -15.27
N CYS A 145 -0.93 -10.77 -14.79
CA CYS A 145 -1.74 -10.16 -13.72
C CYS A 145 -2.40 -8.83 -14.13
N ILE A 146 -1.67 -7.94 -14.79
CA ILE A 146 -2.08 -6.55 -15.05
C ILE A 146 -3.30 -6.44 -15.96
N GLY A 147 -3.57 -7.46 -16.79
CA GLY A 147 -4.79 -7.52 -17.60
C GLY A 147 -6.08 -7.46 -16.76
N CYS A 148 -6.07 -8.03 -15.55
CA CYS A 148 -7.16 -7.91 -14.57
C CYS A 148 -6.83 -6.91 -13.45
N HIS A 149 -5.56 -6.82 -13.07
CA HIS A 149 -5.07 -6.03 -11.94
C HIS A 149 -4.26 -4.84 -12.44
N SER A 150 -4.91 -3.91 -13.14
CA SER A 150 -4.22 -2.76 -13.75
C SER A 150 -3.39 -1.92 -12.77
N HIS A 151 -3.74 -1.94 -11.48
CA HIS A 151 -2.99 -1.32 -10.40
C HIS A 151 -1.63 -1.94 -10.11
N PHE A 152 -1.40 -3.21 -10.48
CA PHE A 152 -0.12 -3.87 -10.25
C PHE A 152 1.05 -3.31 -11.09
N ARG A 153 0.80 -2.25 -11.87
CA ARG A 153 1.84 -1.42 -12.50
C ARG A 153 2.67 -0.64 -11.48
N SER A 154 2.13 -0.34 -10.29
CA SER A 154 2.80 0.42 -9.22
C SER A 154 3.44 -0.52 -8.21
N TYR A 155 4.72 -0.26 -7.89
CA TYR A 155 5.46 -0.99 -6.86
C TYR A 155 4.76 -0.88 -5.51
N GLU A 156 4.34 0.32 -5.13
CA GLU A 156 3.76 0.63 -3.82
C GLU A 156 2.51 -0.21 -3.56
N ILE A 157 1.66 -0.36 -4.58
CA ILE A 157 0.45 -1.17 -4.49
C ILE A 157 0.83 -2.64 -4.35
N VAL A 158 1.66 -3.17 -5.25
CA VAL A 158 2.06 -4.58 -5.22
C VAL A 158 2.75 -4.92 -3.90
N PHE A 159 3.67 -4.07 -3.44
CA PHE A 159 4.37 -4.21 -2.17
C PHE A 159 3.40 -4.18 -0.98
N SER A 160 2.43 -3.27 -0.98
CA SER A 160 1.43 -3.20 0.10
C SER A 160 0.50 -4.42 0.17
N GLU A 161 0.29 -5.09 -0.97
CA GLU A 161 -0.56 -6.26 -1.11
C GLU A 161 0.22 -7.58 -1.24
N ILE A 162 1.55 -7.52 -1.17
CA ILE A 162 2.41 -8.62 -1.60
C ILE A 162 2.14 -9.93 -0.87
N THR A 163 1.81 -9.87 0.42
CA THR A 163 1.45 -11.05 1.20
C THR A 163 0.19 -11.73 0.67
N SER A 164 -0.82 -10.94 0.30
CA SER A 164 -2.07 -11.44 -0.29
C SER A 164 -1.78 -12.02 -1.66
N ILE A 165 -1.12 -11.26 -2.54
CA ILE A 165 -0.76 -11.66 -3.90
C ILE A 165 0.02 -12.98 -3.86
N TYR A 166 1.10 -13.04 -3.08
CA TYR A 166 1.94 -14.21 -2.97
C TYR A 166 1.20 -15.42 -2.40
N SER A 167 0.32 -15.22 -1.40
CA SER A 167 -0.49 -16.32 -0.86
C SER A 167 -1.49 -16.88 -1.87
N GLN A 168 -2.13 -16.03 -2.68
CA GLN A 168 -3.05 -16.50 -3.72
C GLN A 168 -2.31 -17.31 -4.80
N ILE A 169 -1.10 -16.88 -5.18
CA ILE A 169 -0.22 -17.60 -6.10
C ILE A 169 0.21 -18.95 -5.49
N LEU A 170 0.72 -18.94 -4.25
CA LEU A 170 1.19 -20.13 -3.56
C LEU A 170 0.11 -21.21 -3.41
N ASN A 171 -1.13 -20.79 -3.18
CA ASN A 171 -2.27 -21.70 -3.04
C ASN A 171 -2.94 -22.08 -4.37
N GLY A 172 -2.36 -21.70 -5.52
CA GLY A 172 -2.91 -22.00 -6.84
C GLY A 172 -4.27 -21.35 -7.12
N LYS A 173 -4.63 -20.29 -6.36
CA LYS A 173 -5.88 -19.54 -6.54
C LYS A 173 -5.77 -18.48 -7.63
N MET A 174 -4.54 -18.10 -7.98
CA MET A 174 -4.23 -17.19 -9.08
C MET A 174 -3.16 -17.79 -9.98
N PRO A 175 -3.23 -17.54 -11.30
CA PRO A 175 -4.27 -16.74 -12.00
C PRO A 175 -5.62 -17.47 -12.12
N PHE A 176 -6.74 -16.72 -12.11
CA PHE A 176 -8.12 -17.26 -12.19
C PHE A 176 -8.80 -16.94 -13.55
N PRO A 177 -9.64 -17.84 -14.09
CA PRO A 177 -10.41 -17.58 -15.32
C PRO A 177 -11.38 -16.40 -15.24
N GLN A 178 -11.32 -15.50 -16.22
CA GLN A 178 -12.23 -14.36 -16.31
C GLN A 178 -13.66 -14.78 -16.71
N LYS A 179 -13.81 -15.93 -17.40
CA LYS A 179 -15.09 -16.45 -17.85
C LYS A 179 -15.24 -17.91 -17.47
N LYS A 180 -16.47 -18.33 -17.16
CA LYS A 180 -16.79 -19.74 -16.92
C LYS A 180 -16.38 -20.57 -18.14
N GLY A 181 -15.53 -21.57 -17.93
CA GLY A 181 -15.00 -22.44 -18.98
C GLY A 181 -13.75 -21.91 -19.69
N GLN A 182 -13.26 -20.71 -19.36
CA GLN A 182 -11.94 -20.28 -19.80
C GLN A 182 -10.89 -21.13 -19.09
N VAL A 183 -9.96 -21.69 -19.86
CA VAL A 183 -8.76 -22.32 -19.31
C VAL A 183 -7.73 -21.20 -19.15
N VAL A 184 -7.27 -20.98 -17.93
CA VAL A 184 -6.15 -20.07 -17.67
C VAL A 184 -4.94 -20.92 -17.38
N GLU A 185 -3.86 -20.64 -18.11
CA GLU A 185 -2.57 -21.29 -17.85
C GLU A 185 -2.07 -20.90 -16.45
N PRO A 186 -1.67 -21.88 -15.63
CA PRO A 186 -1.01 -21.59 -14.37
C PRO A 186 0.32 -20.86 -14.62
N LEU A 187 0.86 -20.21 -13.59
CA LEU A 187 2.21 -19.68 -13.67
C LEU A 187 3.20 -20.81 -13.95
N THR A 188 4.19 -20.54 -14.78
CA THR A 188 5.32 -21.46 -14.95
C THR A 188 6.12 -21.54 -13.65
N GLN A 189 6.90 -22.62 -13.47
CA GLN A 189 7.79 -22.73 -12.31
C GLN A 189 8.77 -21.55 -12.23
N GLU A 190 9.30 -21.10 -13.37
CA GLU A 190 10.18 -19.94 -13.44
C GLU A 190 9.49 -18.65 -12.98
N GLN A 191 8.23 -18.42 -13.39
CA GLN A 191 7.44 -17.26 -12.95
C GLN A 191 7.14 -17.31 -11.46
N PHE A 192 6.84 -18.50 -10.93
CA PHE A 192 6.66 -18.71 -9.50
C PHE A 192 7.95 -18.43 -8.72
N ASP A 193 9.08 -18.96 -9.19
CA ASP A 193 10.40 -18.77 -8.58
C ASP A 193 10.83 -17.30 -8.64
N LEU A 194 10.50 -16.58 -9.72
CA LEU A 194 10.74 -15.15 -9.84
C LEU A 194 10.03 -14.36 -8.73
N MET A 195 8.72 -14.58 -8.56
CA MET A 195 7.94 -13.93 -7.49
C MET A 195 8.47 -14.33 -6.11
N LYS A 196 8.75 -15.62 -5.90
CA LYS A 196 9.28 -16.14 -4.64
C LYS A 196 10.63 -15.51 -4.29
N ASN A 197 11.56 -15.45 -5.24
CA ASN A 197 12.88 -14.87 -5.01
C ASN A 197 12.82 -13.37 -4.74
N TRP A 198 11.92 -12.64 -5.41
CA TRP A 198 11.66 -11.23 -5.11
C TRP A 198 11.12 -11.06 -3.68
N VAL A 199 10.07 -11.81 -3.32
CA VAL A 199 9.47 -11.85 -1.99
C VAL A 199 10.50 -12.20 -0.91
N ASP A 200 11.32 -13.23 -1.14
CA ASP A 200 12.36 -13.70 -0.22
C ASP A 200 13.52 -12.69 -0.10
N GLY A 201 13.80 -11.91 -1.15
CA GLY A 201 14.77 -10.82 -1.18
C GLY A 201 14.30 -9.53 -0.50
N GLY A 202 13.02 -9.43 -0.15
CA GLY A 202 12.44 -8.26 0.56
C GLY A 202 11.56 -7.43 -0.32
N ALA A 203 11.16 -7.97 -1.47
CA ALA A 203 10.38 -7.33 -2.49
C ALA A 203 11.01 -6.00 -2.90
N GLN A 204 12.26 -6.07 -3.33
CA GLN A 204 13.05 -4.88 -3.57
C GLN A 204 12.55 -4.09 -4.78
N PHE A 205 12.55 -2.76 -4.69
CA PHE A 205 12.15 -1.92 -5.83
C PHE A 205 13.27 -1.90 -6.88
N THR A 206 14.41 -1.29 -6.56
CA THR A 206 15.62 -1.27 -7.39
C THR A 206 16.86 -1.63 -6.59
N LYS A 207 18.01 -1.80 -7.27
CA LYS A 207 19.30 -2.06 -6.60
C LYS A 207 19.74 -0.88 -5.74
N GLU A 208 19.49 0.33 -6.22
CA GLU A 208 19.88 1.59 -5.57
C GLU A 208 18.91 1.99 -4.46
N ASN A 209 17.65 1.56 -4.55
CA ASN A 209 16.61 1.82 -3.58
C ASN A 209 15.83 0.53 -3.30
N PRO A 210 16.39 -0.36 -2.46
CA PRO A 210 15.85 -1.70 -2.26
C PRO A 210 14.50 -1.69 -1.53
N ASN A 211 14.09 -0.59 -0.90
CA ASN A 211 12.77 -0.54 -0.28
C ASN A 211 12.32 0.92 -0.10
N PRO A 212 11.71 1.56 -1.12
CA PRO A 212 11.21 2.93 -0.97
C PRO A 212 10.07 3.02 0.05
N SER A 213 9.58 1.90 0.61
CA SER A 213 8.40 1.84 1.48
C SER A 213 8.54 2.47 2.87
N THR A 214 9.60 3.21 3.15
CA THR A 214 9.58 4.23 4.22
C THR A 214 9.06 5.59 3.78
N VAL A 215 8.69 5.78 2.51
CA VAL A 215 7.83 6.92 2.16
C VAL A 215 6.50 6.67 2.83
N ILE A 216 6.32 7.29 4.01
CA ILE A 216 5.01 7.50 4.60
C ILE A 216 4.23 8.19 3.50
N LEU A 217 3.39 7.41 2.80
CA LEU A 217 2.56 7.92 1.73
C LEU A 217 1.65 8.93 2.39
N LYS A 218 2.02 10.21 2.25
CA LYS A 218 1.27 11.32 2.77
C LYS A 218 -0.06 11.31 2.03
N LEU A 219 -1.12 11.44 2.81
CA LEU A 219 -2.44 11.55 2.22
C LEU A 219 -2.55 12.91 1.54
N GLU A 220 -2.70 12.89 0.23
CA GLU A 220 -2.71 14.08 -0.63
C GLU A 220 -3.98 14.09 -1.49
N PRO A 221 -4.48 15.27 -1.88
CA PRO A 221 -5.70 15.41 -2.68
C PRO A 221 -5.42 15.10 -4.15
N THR A 222 -4.90 13.91 -4.42
CA THR A 222 -4.60 13.38 -5.76
C THR A 222 -5.28 12.02 -5.93
N TRP A 223 -5.48 11.60 -7.18
CA TRP A 223 -6.13 10.33 -7.45
C TRP A 223 -5.27 9.16 -6.95
N ILE A 224 -3.96 9.17 -7.20
CA ILE A 224 -3.08 8.06 -6.78
C ILE A 224 -3.08 7.94 -5.25
N SER A 225 -2.92 9.05 -4.51
CA SER A 225 -2.90 9.02 -3.05
C SER A 225 -4.22 8.54 -2.47
N LEU A 226 -5.35 9.12 -2.91
CA LEU A 226 -6.68 8.71 -2.45
C LEU A 226 -7.02 7.28 -2.82
N ARG A 227 -6.69 6.85 -4.04
CA ARG A 227 -6.90 5.47 -4.48
C ARG A 227 -6.12 4.48 -3.63
N ASN A 228 -4.83 4.74 -3.39
CA ASN A 228 -3.98 3.79 -2.69
C ASN A 228 -4.24 3.77 -1.17
N LEU A 229 -4.57 4.93 -0.61
CA LEU A 229 -4.69 5.09 0.84
C LEU A 229 -6.12 4.98 1.35
N VAL A 230 -7.11 5.31 0.53
CA VAL A 230 -8.52 5.38 0.94
C VAL A 230 -9.40 4.46 0.09
N PHE A 231 -9.55 4.74 -1.21
CA PHE A 231 -10.54 4.04 -2.03
C PHE A 231 -10.21 2.55 -2.21
N GLY A 232 -8.95 2.20 -2.45
CA GLY A 232 -8.49 0.81 -2.58
C GLY A 232 -8.78 -0.01 -1.32
N LYS A 233 -8.55 0.60 -0.15
CA LYS A 233 -8.69 -0.06 1.15
C LYS A 233 -10.14 -0.11 1.66
N LYS A 234 -11.00 0.83 1.22
CA LYS A 234 -12.32 1.03 1.84
C LYS A 234 -13.49 0.97 0.86
N CYS A 235 -13.31 1.39 -0.38
CA CYS A 235 -14.40 1.57 -1.35
C CYS A 235 -14.38 0.47 -2.42
N ILE A 236 -13.23 0.26 -3.08
CA ILE A 236 -13.04 -0.64 -4.23
C ILE A 236 -13.34 -2.10 -3.87
N LEU A 237 -13.26 -2.47 -2.60
CA LEU A 237 -13.66 -3.80 -2.11
C LEU A 237 -15.11 -4.15 -2.50
N CYS A 238 -16.00 -3.16 -2.52
CA CYS A 238 -17.40 -3.30 -2.96
C CYS A 238 -17.67 -2.65 -4.31
N HIS A 239 -16.95 -1.57 -4.64
CA HIS A 239 -17.07 -0.79 -5.87
C HIS A 239 -16.07 -1.23 -6.94
N ASN A 240 -16.10 -2.51 -7.29
CA ASN A 240 -15.30 -3.05 -8.40
C ASN A 240 -16.19 -3.59 -9.53
N SER A 241 -15.62 -3.67 -10.72
CA SER A 241 -16.19 -4.15 -11.98
C SER A 241 -16.55 -5.64 -11.98
N TYR A 242 -16.08 -6.40 -11.00
CA TYR A 242 -16.31 -7.84 -10.91
C TYR A 242 -17.46 -8.22 -9.98
N GLY A 243 -17.92 -7.31 -9.12
CA GLY A 243 -18.94 -7.56 -8.10
C GLY A 243 -20.30 -6.95 -8.45
N SER A 244 -21.40 -7.60 -8.01
CA SER A 244 -22.76 -7.05 -8.09
C SER A 244 -23.13 -6.11 -6.93
N ARG A 245 -22.20 -5.87 -6.00
CA ARG A 245 -22.50 -5.20 -4.72
C ARG A 245 -22.76 -3.72 -4.86
N ALA A 246 -22.07 -3.07 -5.78
CA ALA A 246 -22.35 -1.70 -6.12
C ALA A 246 -22.44 -1.58 -7.64
N PRO A 247 -23.43 -0.84 -8.15
CA PRO A 247 -23.52 -0.57 -9.58
C PRO A 247 -22.32 0.26 -10.07
N THR A 248 -21.66 1.00 -9.17
CA THR A 248 -20.60 1.95 -9.45
C THR A 248 -19.20 1.36 -9.24
N ALA A 249 -18.56 0.96 -10.34
CA ALA A 249 -17.14 0.60 -10.36
C ALA A 249 -16.23 1.83 -10.15
N MET A 250 -15.21 1.69 -9.31
CA MET A 250 -14.31 2.77 -8.87
C MET A 250 -12.81 2.38 -8.93
N GLU A 251 -12.44 1.32 -9.65
CA GLU A 251 -11.04 0.85 -9.64
C GLU A 251 -10.08 1.77 -10.38
N SER A 252 -10.60 2.56 -11.32
CA SER A 252 -9.85 3.55 -12.09
C SER A 252 -10.49 4.94 -12.03
N HIS A 253 -9.65 5.96 -12.27
CA HIS A 253 -10.11 7.33 -12.40
C HIS A 253 -11.09 7.49 -13.56
N SER A 254 -10.85 6.79 -14.67
CA SER A 254 -11.71 6.81 -15.85
C SER A 254 -13.11 6.24 -15.58
N GLN A 255 -13.23 5.15 -14.82
CA GLN A 255 -14.53 4.62 -14.39
C GLN A 255 -15.27 5.63 -13.52
N LEU A 256 -14.56 6.25 -12.56
CA LEU A 256 -15.17 7.25 -11.68
C LEU A 256 -15.63 8.50 -12.43
N ARG A 257 -14.84 8.96 -13.40
CA ARG A 257 -15.20 10.06 -14.32
C ARG A 257 -16.39 9.71 -15.20
N LEU A 258 -16.47 8.48 -15.69
CA LEU A 258 -17.62 8.00 -16.45
C LEU A 258 -18.89 8.06 -15.59
N TRP A 259 -18.83 7.62 -14.34
CA TRP A 259 -19.94 7.75 -13.39
C TRP A 259 -20.33 9.20 -13.16
N TRP A 260 -19.36 10.09 -12.93
CA TRP A 260 -19.65 11.51 -12.78
C TRP A 260 -20.31 12.14 -14.00
N SER A 261 -19.89 11.74 -15.21
CA SER A 261 -20.50 12.24 -16.44
C SER A 261 -21.97 11.83 -16.58
N LYS A 262 -22.34 10.69 -15.99
CA LYS A 262 -23.72 10.16 -15.99
C LYS A 262 -24.55 10.70 -14.83
N TYR A 263 -23.91 11.01 -13.70
CA TYR A 263 -24.52 11.50 -12.46
C TYR A 263 -23.71 12.71 -11.96
N PRO A 264 -23.92 13.91 -12.51
CA PRO A 264 -23.16 15.11 -12.16
C PRO A 264 -23.20 15.46 -10.67
N GLU A 265 -24.29 15.11 -9.99
CA GLU A 265 -24.53 15.28 -8.56
C GLU A 265 -23.63 14.40 -7.67
N LEU A 266 -23.02 13.36 -8.25
CA LEU A 266 -22.06 12.50 -7.56
C LEU A 266 -20.90 13.32 -6.97
N PHE A 267 -20.43 14.33 -7.72
CA PHE A 267 -19.36 15.24 -7.31
C PHE A 267 -19.76 16.70 -7.56
N ASN A 268 -20.01 17.42 -6.48
CA ASN A 268 -20.26 18.85 -6.51
C ASN A 268 -18.93 19.59 -6.34
N ILE A 269 -18.32 20.01 -7.46
CA ILE A 269 -17.00 20.66 -7.45
C ILE A 269 -17.03 22.02 -6.74
N ALA A 270 -18.15 22.76 -6.85
CA ALA A 270 -18.29 24.07 -6.21
C ALA A 270 -18.49 23.97 -4.70
N GLN A 271 -19.13 22.89 -4.23
CA GLN A 271 -19.42 22.61 -2.83
C GLN A 271 -19.12 21.13 -2.52
N PRO A 272 -17.84 20.73 -2.40
CA PRO A 272 -17.44 19.34 -2.26
C PRO A 272 -18.15 18.59 -1.13
N GLU A 273 -18.41 19.28 -0.02
CA GLU A 273 -19.12 18.78 1.15
C GLU A 273 -20.58 18.40 0.88
N LYS A 274 -21.17 18.90 -0.21
CA LYS A 274 -22.52 18.58 -0.68
C LYS A 274 -22.53 17.55 -1.81
N SER A 275 -21.38 17.00 -2.19
CA SER A 275 -21.32 15.91 -3.17
C SER A 275 -22.10 14.69 -2.66
N HIS A 276 -22.87 14.02 -3.51
CA HIS A 276 -23.56 12.78 -3.10
C HIS A 276 -22.56 11.72 -2.65
N PHE A 277 -21.36 11.68 -3.25
CA PHE A 277 -20.28 10.81 -2.80
C PHE A 277 -19.89 11.04 -1.33
N VAL A 278 -19.77 12.30 -0.91
CA VAL A 278 -19.47 12.68 0.48
C VAL A 278 -20.66 12.38 1.40
N GLY A 279 -21.89 12.63 0.91
CA GLY A 279 -23.12 12.29 1.61
C GLY A 279 -23.22 10.80 1.92
N ALA A 280 -22.90 9.93 0.96
CA ALA A 280 -22.91 8.48 1.12
C ALA A 280 -21.87 8.00 2.14
N ILE A 281 -20.66 8.59 2.18
CA ILE A 281 -19.65 8.27 3.20
C ILE A 281 -20.12 8.65 4.61
N LEU A 282 -20.83 9.76 4.74
CA LEU A 282 -21.28 10.29 6.03
C LEU A 282 -22.62 9.72 6.49
N GLY A 283 -23.45 9.19 5.58
CA GLY A 283 -24.84 8.84 5.85
C GLY A 283 -25.70 10.07 6.11
N ARG A 284 -25.63 11.09 5.24
CA ARG A 284 -26.38 12.34 5.43
C ARG A 284 -27.88 12.17 5.17
N VAL A 285 -28.64 12.88 6.00
CA VAL A 285 -30.07 13.15 5.84
C VAL A 285 -30.21 14.39 4.94
N ASP A 286 -31.07 14.33 3.95
CA ASP A 286 -31.45 15.48 3.15
C ASP A 286 -32.11 16.53 4.07
N GLU A 287 -31.55 17.75 4.08
CA GLU A 287 -31.98 18.82 4.99
C GLU A 287 -33.42 19.30 4.69
N ASP A 288 -33.88 19.17 3.43
CA ASP A 288 -35.20 19.62 3.01
C ASP A 288 -36.29 18.55 3.26
N SER A 289 -35.94 17.27 3.13
CA SER A 289 -36.89 16.16 3.31
C SER A 289 -36.82 15.47 4.67
N GLY A 290 -35.72 15.61 5.41
CA GLY A 290 -35.50 14.89 6.66
C GLY A 290 -35.30 13.38 6.49
N GLU A 291 -35.21 12.87 5.25
CA GLU A 291 -34.96 11.46 4.95
C GLU A 291 -33.46 11.20 4.73
N LEU A 292 -32.97 10.04 5.20
CA LEU A 292 -31.62 9.58 4.89
C LEU A 292 -31.51 9.43 3.37
N PHE A 293 -30.74 10.31 2.76
CA PHE A 293 -30.62 10.35 1.30
C PHE A 293 -29.79 9.13 0.82
N TYR A 294 -28.90 8.61 1.68
CA TYR A 294 -28.16 7.37 1.50
C TYR A 294 -27.86 6.68 2.85
N ASP A 295 -27.90 5.35 2.87
CA ASP A 295 -27.28 4.56 3.93
C ASP A 295 -25.78 4.87 4.02
N LYS A 296 -25.28 5.01 5.24
CA LYS A 296 -23.86 5.30 5.50
C LYS A 296 -22.97 4.19 4.94
N MET A 297 -21.97 4.58 4.14
CA MET A 297 -20.93 3.71 3.62
C MET A 297 -19.66 3.73 4.49
N PRO A 298 -18.96 2.59 4.65
CA PRO A 298 -19.36 1.26 4.22
C PRO A 298 -20.62 0.82 4.99
N PHE A 299 -21.54 0.11 4.31
CA PHE A 299 -22.60 -0.57 5.01
C PHE A 299 -21.94 -1.54 5.99
N ASN A 300 -22.13 -1.33 7.28
CA ASN A 300 -21.71 -2.27 8.31
C ASN A 300 -22.99 -2.93 8.82
N SER A 301 -23.66 -3.69 7.94
CA SER A 301 -24.85 -4.43 8.32
C SER A 301 -24.43 -5.75 8.99
N ASP A 302 -25.12 -6.13 10.07
CA ASP A 302 -24.88 -7.41 10.75
C ASP A 302 -25.22 -8.63 9.86
N THR A 303 -25.93 -8.38 8.75
CA THR A 303 -26.52 -9.37 7.85
C THR A 303 -25.62 -9.83 6.70
N ASP A 304 -24.53 -9.11 6.38
CA ASP A 304 -23.64 -9.47 5.27
C ASP A 304 -22.23 -9.86 5.77
N ASP A 305 -21.88 -11.14 5.57
CA ASP A 305 -20.66 -11.81 6.10
C ASP A 305 -19.31 -11.19 5.66
N VAL A 306 -19.32 -10.21 4.76
CA VAL A 306 -18.11 -9.63 4.16
C VAL A 306 -17.83 -8.20 4.66
N GLN A 307 -18.71 -7.62 5.48
CA GLN A 307 -18.63 -6.20 5.88
C GLN A 307 -17.97 -5.94 7.24
N ARG A 308 -17.65 -6.97 8.04
CA ARG A 308 -17.34 -6.74 9.47
C ARG A 308 -16.02 -6.00 9.77
N ASP A 309 -15.17 -5.73 8.77
CA ASP A 309 -13.82 -5.20 9.01
C ASP A 309 -13.40 -4.02 8.11
N ILE A 310 -14.30 -3.39 7.33
CA ILE A 310 -13.93 -2.18 6.57
C ILE A 310 -13.97 -0.96 7.50
N PRO A 311 -12.82 -0.31 7.78
CA PRO A 311 -12.82 0.86 8.67
C PRO A 311 -13.51 2.05 8.00
N ASP A 312 -14.26 2.82 8.79
CA ASP A 312 -14.84 4.11 8.38
C ASP A 312 -13.78 5.05 7.77
N VAL A 313 -14.23 5.91 6.86
CA VAL A 313 -13.43 7.04 6.38
C VAL A 313 -13.26 8.04 7.53
N THR A 314 -12.02 8.36 7.87
CA THR A 314 -11.65 9.31 8.92
C THR A 314 -11.93 10.75 8.46
N ASN A 315 -12.04 11.68 9.41
CA ASN A 315 -12.24 13.10 9.10
C ASN A 315 -11.11 13.67 8.22
N GLU A 316 -9.87 13.23 8.43
CA GLU A 316 -8.74 13.68 7.61
C GLU A 316 -8.84 13.14 6.18
N GLU A 317 -9.17 11.86 6.01
CA GLU A 317 -9.39 11.30 4.67
C GLU A 317 -10.56 11.97 3.97
N LEU A 318 -11.65 12.27 4.69
CA LEU A 318 -12.79 12.97 4.15
C LEU A 318 -12.43 14.39 3.68
N ARG A 319 -11.65 15.12 4.48
CA ARG A 319 -11.15 16.46 4.13
C ARG A 319 -10.32 16.42 2.84
N VAL A 320 -9.43 15.44 2.70
CA VAL A 320 -8.60 15.28 1.50
C VAL A 320 -9.44 14.86 0.27
N ILE A 321 -10.46 14.01 0.46
CA ILE A 321 -11.44 13.68 -0.59
C ILE A 321 -12.16 14.94 -1.07
N GLN A 322 -12.68 15.75 -0.14
CA GLN A 322 -13.38 17.00 -0.46
C GLN A 322 -12.46 17.99 -1.20
N GLU A 323 -11.20 18.11 -0.78
CA GLU A 323 -10.22 18.95 -1.44
C GLU A 323 -9.93 18.45 -2.87
N TRP A 324 -9.78 17.15 -3.08
CA TRP A 324 -9.60 16.56 -4.41
C TRP A 324 -10.83 16.77 -5.32
N ILE A 325 -12.04 16.66 -4.76
CA ILE A 325 -13.28 17.00 -5.45
C ILE A 325 -13.28 18.47 -5.85
N GLY A 326 -12.99 19.40 -4.92
CA GLY A 326 -12.96 20.84 -5.19
C GLY A 326 -11.95 21.25 -6.25
N ARG A 327 -10.89 20.45 -6.47
CA ARG A 327 -9.90 20.63 -7.55
C ARG A 327 -10.37 20.12 -8.92
N GLY A 328 -11.59 19.60 -9.05
CA GLY A 328 -12.11 19.11 -10.33
C GLY A 328 -11.73 17.66 -10.63
N LEU A 329 -11.50 16.83 -9.60
CA LEU A 329 -11.07 15.43 -9.71
C LEU A 329 -9.81 15.28 -10.60
N PRO A 330 -8.72 15.99 -10.31
CA PRO A 330 -7.51 15.91 -11.13
C PRO A 330 -6.97 14.48 -11.15
N TYR A 331 -6.47 14.07 -12.32
CA TYR A 331 -5.70 12.84 -12.49
C TYR A 331 -4.23 13.21 -12.48
N ASP A 332 -3.50 12.73 -11.50
CA ASP A 332 -2.05 12.77 -11.44
C ASP A 332 -1.52 11.60 -12.26
N SER A 333 -1.19 11.84 -13.52
CA SER A 333 -0.58 10.83 -14.39
C SER A 333 0.93 11.01 -14.47
N GLU A 334 1.67 9.92 -14.23
CA GLU A 334 2.83 9.61 -15.09
C GLU A 334 2.40 8.92 -16.41
N ASP A 335 1.19 8.37 -16.49
CA ASP A 335 0.65 7.73 -17.70
C ASP A 335 -0.50 8.55 -18.34
N GLN A 336 -0.19 9.72 -18.90
CA GLN A 336 -0.82 10.07 -20.19
C GLN A 336 -0.05 9.28 -21.26
N PRO A 337 -0.73 8.68 -22.25
CA PRO A 337 -0.11 7.75 -23.20
C PRO A 337 1.13 8.30 -23.90
#